data_AF-A0A178WBT7-F1
#
_entry.id   AF-A0A178WBT7-F1
#
_cell.length_a   1.000
_cell.length_b   1.000
_cell.length_c   1.000
_cell.angle_alpha   90.00
_cell.angle_beta   90.00
_cell.angle_gamma   90.00
#
_symmetry.space_group_name_H-M   'P 1'
#
loop_
_entity.id
_entity.type
_entity.pdbx_description
1 polymer ?
#
loop_
_entity_poly.entity_id
_entity_poly.type
_entity_poly.pdbx_seq_one_letter_code
_entity_poly.pdbx_strand_id
1 'polypeptide(L)'
;MASYPFSGPSTSTSKQITSEDLSSYATNLIEQNVRAFSQIRANLSSYKAGDNLDLFRQARNNLITIQNEINNMPGLMNKMPPLPVTINDDLSVSNTTLTLP
;
A
#
# COMPACT_ATOMS: atom_id res chain seq x y z
N MET A 1 6.82 -29.00 51.75
CA MET A 1 6.80 -29.07 50.27
C MET A 1 5.86 -27.97 49.79
N ALA A 2 6.39 -26.86 49.27
CA ALA A 2 5.59 -25.72 48.83
C ALA A 2 5.36 -25.84 47.31
N SER A 3 4.09 -25.85 46.91
CA SER A 3 3.69 -25.89 45.51
C SER A 3 3.73 -24.47 44.95
N TYR A 4 4.59 -24.22 43.97
CA TYR A 4 4.61 -22.95 43.23
C TYR A 4 3.63 -23.04 42.05
N PRO A 5 2.77 -22.03 41.82
CA PRO A 5 1.91 -22.03 40.66
C PRO A 5 2.76 -21.74 39.41
N PHE A 6 2.73 -22.68 38.46
CA PHE A 6 3.27 -22.50 37.12
C PHE A 6 2.46 -21.41 36.41
N SER A 7 3.05 -20.22 36.25
CA SER A 7 2.51 -19.18 35.39
C SER A 7 2.66 -19.66 33.94
N GLY A 8 1.55 -20.08 33.35
CA GLY A 8 1.47 -20.38 31.92
C GLY A 8 1.81 -19.14 31.08
N PRO A 9 2.31 -19.34 29.85
CA PRO A 9 2.73 -18.23 29.01
C PRO A 9 1.55 -17.32 28.70
N SER A 10 1.71 -16.04 28.98
CA SER A 10 0.80 -14.99 28.53
C SER A 10 0.59 -15.13 27.03
N THR A 11 -0.60 -15.55 26.63
CA THR A 11 -1.02 -15.47 25.23
C THR A 11 -1.06 -13.99 24.89
N SER A 12 -0.03 -13.53 24.18
CA SER A 12 -0.05 -12.29 23.43
C SER A 12 -1.37 -12.23 22.69
N THR A 13 -2.26 -11.35 23.13
CA THR A 13 -3.44 -10.92 22.38
C THR A 13 -2.96 -10.26 21.10
N SER A 14 -2.59 -11.09 20.12
CA SER A 14 -2.59 -10.69 18.72
C SER A 14 -4.05 -10.42 18.43
N LYS A 15 -4.45 -9.14 18.48
CA LYS A 15 -5.75 -8.71 17.99
C LYS A 15 -5.80 -9.19 16.55
N GLN A 16 -6.53 -10.26 16.30
CA GLN A 16 -6.72 -10.81 14.98
C GLN A 16 -7.54 -9.78 14.21
N ILE A 17 -6.84 -8.88 13.51
CA ILE A 17 -7.45 -7.87 12.65
C ILE A 17 -8.24 -8.65 11.60
N THR A 18 -9.56 -8.43 11.55
CA THR A 18 -10.42 -9.09 10.57
C THR A 18 -10.14 -8.53 9.17
N SER A 19 -10.51 -9.27 8.12
CA SER A 19 -10.37 -8.77 6.74
C SER A 19 -11.15 -7.48 6.48
N GLU A 20 -12.26 -7.29 7.22
CA GLU A 20 -13.10 -6.10 7.17
C GLU A 20 -12.45 -4.90 7.86
N ASP A 21 -11.82 -5.12 9.02
CA ASP A 21 -11.02 -4.09 9.70
C ASP A 21 -9.82 -3.64 8.85
N LEU A 22 -9.18 -4.59 8.15
CA LEU A 22 -8.07 -4.27 7.25
C LEU A 22 -8.53 -3.47 6.03
N SER A 23 -9.65 -3.85 5.43
CA SER A 23 -10.24 -3.11 4.31
C SER A 23 -10.60 -1.68 4.74
N SER A 24 -11.18 -1.52 5.93
CA SER A 24 -11.50 -0.21 6.52
C SER A 24 -10.24 0.62 6.76
N TYR A 25 -9.19 0.02 7.33
CA TYR A 25 -7.93 0.69 7.61
C TYR A 25 -7.21 1.16 6.32
N ALA A 26 -7.10 0.28 5.32
CA ALA A 26 -6.53 0.63 4.02
C ALA A 26 -7.34 1.74 3.32
N THR A 27 -8.68 1.68 3.42
CA THR A 27 -9.57 2.72 2.88
C THR A 27 -9.31 4.08 3.52
N ASN A 28 -9.14 4.12 4.85
CA ASN A 28 -8.81 5.37 5.55
C ASN A 28 -7.48 5.98 5.07
N LEU A 29 -6.45 5.15 4.88
CA LEU A 29 -5.15 5.60 4.37
C LEU A 29 -5.24 6.11 2.92
N ILE A 30 -6.08 5.51 2.09
CA ILE A 30 -6.37 6.00 0.73
C ILE A 30 -7.07 7.36 0.79
N GLU A 31 -8.08 7.54 1.63
CA GLU A 31 -8.75 8.83 1.80
C GLU A 31 -7.78 9.92 2.26
N GLN A 32 -6.85 9.60 3.17
CA GLN A 32 -5.80 10.54 3.57
C GLN A 32 -4.92 10.94 2.39
N ASN A 33 -4.56 10.00 1.50
CA ASN A 33 -3.81 10.31 0.28
C ASN A 33 -4.59 11.21 -0.67
N VAL A 34 -5.90 10.99 -0.85
CA VAL A 34 -6.76 11.87 -1.65
C VAL A 34 -6.71 13.31 -1.14
N ARG A 35 -6.79 13.49 0.18
CA ARG A 35 -6.69 14.82 0.81
C ARG A 35 -5.29 15.42 0.64
N ALA A 36 -4.24 14.64 0.89
CA ALA A 36 -2.85 15.09 0.72
C ALA A 36 -2.56 15.53 -0.73
N PHE A 37 -2.98 14.76 -1.72
CA PHE A 37 -2.79 15.11 -3.14
C PHE A 37 -3.61 16.32 -3.56
N SER A 38 -4.82 16.49 -3.00
CA SER A 38 -5.61 17.69 -3.22
C SER A 38 -4.90 18.94 -2.68
N GLN A 39 -4.29 18.84 -1.49
CA GLN A 39 -3.51 19.93 -0.91
C GLN A 39 -2.21 20.19 -1.67
N ILE A 40 -1.50 19.14 -2.11
CA ILE A 40 -0.31 19.27 -2.94
C ILE A 40 -0.63 20.05 -4.22
N ARG A 41 -1.74 19.71 -4.89
CA ARG A 41 -2.21 20.42 -6.08
C ARG A 41 -2.48 21.90 -5.80
N ALA A 42 -3.13 22.21 -4.67
CA ALA A 42 -3.41 23.58 -4.27
C ALA A 42 -2.13 24.39 -3.97
N ASN A 43 -1.17 23.78 -3.27
CA ASN A 43 0.11 24.37 -2.93
C ASN A 43 0.96 24.65 -4.19
N LEU A 44 0.98 23.71 -5.15
CA LEU A 44 1.66 23.90 -6.43
C LEU A 44 1.02 25.04 -7.23
N SER A 45 -0.30 25.12 -7.26
CA SER A 45 -1.04 26.23 -7.91
C SER A 45 -0.77 27.59 -7.25
N SER A 46 -0.36 27.58 -5.98
CA SER A 46 -0.04 28.77 -5.20
C SER A 46 1.47 29.07 -5.10
N TYR A 47 2.32 28.37 -5.88
CA TYR A 47 3.78 28.48 -5.83
C TYR A 47 4.42 28.17 -4.46
N LYS A 48 3.76 27.34 -3.64
CA LYS A 48 4.21 26.92 -2.30
C LYS A 48 4.69 25.47 -2.28
N ALA A 49 5.58 25.11 -3.21
CA ALA A 49 6.04 23.73 -3.33
C ALA A 49 6.79 23.22 -2.08
N GLY A 50 7.43 24.11 -1.31
CA GLY A 50 8.11 23.78 -0.06
C GLY A 50 7.17 23.21 1.02
N ASP A 51 5.89 23.62 1.00
CA ASP A 51 4.88 23.18 1.97
C ASP A 51 4.40 21.74 1.70
N ASN A 52 4.86 21.10 0.62
CA ASN A 52 4.46 19.74 0.25
C ASN A 52 5.33 18.64 0.88
N LEU A 53 6.44 18.97 1.54
CA LEU A 53 7.39 17.95 2.03
C LEU A 53 6.71 16.92 2.94
N ASP A 54 5.97 17.40 3.93
CA ASP A 54 5.28 16.52 4.88
C ASP A 54 4.10 15.78 4.23
N LEU A 55 3.42 16.40 3.27
CA LEU A 55 2.33 15.76 2.51
C LEU A 55 2.85 14.61 1.66
N PHE A 56 4.00 14.77 1.00
CA PHE A 56 4.64 13.70 0.24
C PHE A 56 5.12 12.57 1.17
N ARG A 57 5.71 12.93 2.32
CA ARG A 57 6.13 11.94 3.31
C ARG A 57 4.94 11.14 3.85
N GLN A 58 3.84 11.82 4.18
CA GLN A 58 2.60 11.18 4.62
C GLN A 58 2.07 10.24 3.54
N ALA A 59 1.93 10.72 2.29
CA ALA A 59 1.40 9.92 1.19
C ALA A 59 2.24 8.67 0.92
N ARG A 60 3.57 8.81 0.91
CA ARG A 60 4.51 7.68 0.78
C ARG A 60 4.34 6.68 1.92
N ASN A 61 4.27 7.14 3.16
CA ASN A 61 4.12 6.25 4.31
C ASN A 61 2.80 5.49 4.27
N ASN A 62 1.70 6.15 3.92
CA ASN A 62 0.39 5.51 3.76
C ASN A 62 0.43 4.41 2.69
N LEU A 63 1.07 4.65 1.54
CA LEU A 63 1.22 3.65 0.48
C LEU A 63 2.06 2.44 0.93
N ILE A 64 3.17 2.68 1.65
CA ILE A 64 4.01 1.61 2.20
C ILE A 64 3.22 0.77 3.21
N THR A 65 2.47 1.42 4.09
CA THR A 65 1.62 0.71 5.06
C THR A 65 0.59 -0.15 4.34
N ILE A 66 -0.17 0.40 3.39
CA ILE A 66 -1.15 -0.36 2.60
C ILE A 66 -0.49 -1.56 1.91
N GLN A 67 0.66 -1.34 1.26
CA GLN A 67 1.38 -2.41 0.57
C GLN A 67 1.82 -3.52 1.54
N ASN A 68 2.33 -3.16 2.71
CA ASN A 68 2.74 -4.13 3.73
C ASN A 68 1.54 -4.92 4.25
N GLU A 69 0.41 -4.26 4.52
CA GLU A 69 -0.82 -4.93 4.96
C GLU A 69 -1.32 -5.93 3.92
N ILE A 70 -1.32 -5.55 2.63
CA ILE A 70 -1.72 -6.42 1.52
C ILE A 70 -0.78 -7.63 1.44
N ASN A 71 0.53 -7.41 1.46
CA ASN A 71 1.54 -8.47 1.37
C ASN A 71 1.52 -9.44 2.56
N ASN A 72 1.18 -8.96 3.74
CA ASN A 72 1.12 -9.76 4.97
C ASN A 72 -0.22 -10.48 5.16
N MET A 73 -1.18 -10.31 4.24
CA MET A 73 -2.50 -10.92 4.33
C MET A 73 -2.47 -12.36 3.77
N PRO A 74 -2.54 -13.41 4.61
CA PRO A 74 -2.50 -14.78 4.12
C PRO A 74 -3.87 -15.13 3.53
N GLY A 75 -3.91 -15.47 2.23
CA GLY A 75 -5.03 -16.22 1.65
C GLY A 75 -6.00 -15.46 0.73
N LEU A 76 -5.98 -14.12 0.65
CA LEU A 76 -6.78 -13.39 -0.35
C LEU A 76 -6.01 -13.14 -1.67
N MET A 77 -4.72 -12.75 -1.60
CA MET A 77 -3.88 -12.57 -2.80
C MET A 77 -3.70 -13.87 -3.60
N ASN A 78 -3.75 -15.04 -2.94
CA ASN A 78 -3.74 -16.35 -3.60
C ASN A 78 -5.00 -16.61 -4.44
N LYS A 79 -6.05 -15.80 -4.32
CA LYS A 79 -7.31 -15.92 -5.08
C LYS A 79 -7.41 -14.96 -6.26
N MET A 80 -6.44 -14.06 -6.44
CA MET A 80 -6.42 -13.21 -7.62
C MET A 80 -6.21 -14.07 -8.86
N PRO A 81 -7.07 -13.97 -9.89
CA PRO A 81 -6.81 -14.64 -11.15
C PRO A 81 -5.51 -14.08 -11.76
N PRO A 82 -4.74 -14.91 -12.48
CA PRO A 82 -3.59 -14.42 -13.22
C PRO A 82 -4.03 -13.31 -14.17
N LEU A 83 -3.28 -12.21 -14.18
CA LEU A 83 -3.56 -11.10 -15.09
C LEU A 83 -3.55 -11.63 -16.53
N PRO A 84 -4.53 -11.27 -17.38
CA PRO A 84 -4.53 -11.65 -18.78
C PRO A 84 -3.24 -11.18 -19.44
N VAL A 85 -2.40 -12.11 -19.87
CA VAL A 85 -1.18 -11.81 -20.65
C VAL A 85 -1.58 -11.74 -22.11
N THR A 86 -2.41 -10.77 -22.48
CA THR A 86 -2.57 -10.37 -23.87
C THR A 86 -1.63 -9.19 -24.09
N ILE A 87 -0.51 -9.44 -24.74
CA ILE A 87 0.35 -8.36 -25.22
C ILE A 87 -0.51 -7.54 -26.16
N ASN A 88 -0.69 -6.26 -25.87
CA ASN A 88 -1.37 -5.37 -26.82
C ASN A 88 -0.41 -5.16 -27.99
N ASP A 89 -0.58 -5.91 -29.07
CA ASP A 89 0.27 -5.82 -30.26
C ASP A 89 0.28 -4.40 -30.87
N ASP A 90 -0.73 -3.58 -30.57
CA ASP A 90 -0.79 -2.16 -30.96
C ASP A 90 0.21 -1.28 -30.17
N LEU A 91 0.59 -1.69 -28.96
CA LEU A 91 1.62 -1.04 -28.14
C LEU A 91 3.02 -1.68 -28.29
N SER A 92 3.12 -2.76 -29.07
CA SER A 92 4.36 -3.39 -29.51
C SER A 92 5.00 -2.54 -30.61
N VAL A 93 5.38 -1.30 -30.27
CA VAL A 93 6.18 -0.48 -31.18
C VAL A 93 7.53 -1.17 -31.33
N SER A 94 7.75 -1.64 -32.53
CA SER A 94 8.87 -2.47 -32.95
C SER A 94 10.18 -1.76 -32.61
N ASN A 95 10.98 -2.38 -31.75
CA ASN A 95 12.38 -2.01 -31.52
C ASN A 95 13.29 -2.38 -32.72
N THR A 96 12.79 -2.23 -33.94
CA THR A 96 13.46 -2.59 -35.18
C THR A 96 13.35 -1.45 -36.18
N THR A 97 14.24 -0.45 -36.06
CA THR A 97 14.98 0.17 -37.19
C THR A 97 15.81 1.37 -36.72
N LEU A 98 17.04 1.10 -36.27
CA LEU A 98 18.13 2.07 -36.36
C LEU A 98 19.36 1.36 -36.93
N THR A 99 19.34 1.13 -38.25
CA THR A 99 20.57 0.93 -39.04
C THR A 99 20.39 1.60 -40.38
N LEU A 100 21.06 2.75 -40.54
CA LEU A 100 21.65 3.32 -41.77
C LEU A 100 22.54 4.50 -41.30
N PRO A 101 23.63 4.85 -42.00
CA PRO A 101 24.05 4.45 -43.34
C PRO A 101 25.11 3.35 -43.40
#